data_AF-A0A9L0T7H9-F1
#
_entry.id   AF-A0A9L0T7H9-F1
#
_cell.length_a   1.000
_cell.length_b   1.000
_cell.length_c   1.000
_cell.angle_alpha   90.00
_cell.angle_beta   90.00
_cell.angle_gamma   90.00
#
_symmetry.space_group_name_H-M   'P 1'
#
loop_
_entity.id
_entity.type
_entity.pdbx_description
1 polymer ?
#
loop_
_entity_poly.entity_id
_entity_poly.type
_entity_poly.pdbx_seq_one_letter_code
_entity_poly.pdbx_strand_id
1 'polypeptide(L)'
;MSLLSTQEDLLENVLGCIPVGQIVTIKPLSEDFCYVLGYLLTWKLILTFFKAASSQNGSIMEGLALWKNNVDKRFEGVEDCMICFSVIHGFNYSLPKKACRTCKKKFHSACLYKWFTSSNKSTCPLCRETFF
;
A
#
# COMPACT_ATOMS: atom_id res chain seq x y z
N MET A 1 5.69 -14.30 -23.74
CA MET A 1 4.32 -14.82 -23.90
C MET A 1 4.07 -16.02 -22.99
N SER A 2 4.91 -17.06 -22.94
CA SER A 2 4.69 -18.25 -22.08
C SER A 2 4.70 -17.99 -20.56
N LEU A 3 5.52 -17.04 -20.09
CA LEU A 3 5.61 -16.75 -18.64
C LEU A 3 4.33 -16.08 -18.10
N LEU A 4 3.70 -15.24 -18.93
CA LEU A 4 2.45 -14.55 -18.61
C LEU A 4 1.28 -15.54 -18.54
N SER A 5 1.19 -16.45 -19.50
CA SER A 5 0.16 -17.50 -19.49
C SER A 5 0.31 -18.43 -18.28
N THR A 6 1.54 -18.82 -17.93
CA THR A 6 1.77 -19.63 -16.72
C THR A 6 1.38 -18.90 -15.43
N GLN A 7 1.54 -17.57 -15.37
CA GLN A 7 1.11 -16.77 -14.22
C GLN A 7 -0.41 -16.61 -14.15
N GLU A 8 -1.09 -16.45 -15.29
CA GLU A 8 -2.56 -16.42 -15.35
C GLU A 8 -3.17 -17.75 -14.89
N ASP A 9 -2.69 -18.88 -15.42
CA ASP A 9 -3.16 -20.21 -15.03
C ASP A 9 -3.02 -20.43 -13.51
N LEU A 10 -1.91 -19.97 -12.94
CA LEU A 10 -1.61 -20.17 -11.54
C LEU A 10 -2.52 -19.31 -10.62
N LEU A 11 -2.91 -18.12 -11.07
CA LEU A 11 -3.89 -17.28 -10.36
C LEU A 11 -5.31 -17.80 -10.50
N GLU A 12 -5.70 -18.28 -11.67
CA GLU A 12 -7.00 -18.92 -11.86
C GLU A 12 -7.15 -20.17 -10.99
N ASN A 13 -6.08 -20.97 -10.84
CA ASN A 13 -6.11 -22.14 -9.98
C ASN A 13 -6.24 -21.79 -8.48
N VAL A 14 -5.59 -20.71 -8.02
CA VAL A 14 -5.62 -20.30 -6.60
C VAL A 14 -6.90 -19.54 -6.25
N LEU A 15 -7.39 -18.69 -7.15
CA LEU A 15 -8.49 -17.76 -6.87
C LEU A 15 -9.81 -18.15 -7.56
N GLY A 16 -9.79 -19.06 -8.53
CA GLY A 16 -10.96 -19.39 -9.36
C GLY A 16 -12.14 -19.96 -8.58
N CYS A 17 -11.87 -20.62 -7.44
CA CYS A 17 -12.92 -21.12 -6.55
C CYS A 17 -13.45 -20.08 -5.54
N ILE A 18 -12.92 -18.85 -5.55
CA ILE A 18 -13.24 -17.81 -4.58
C ILE A 18 -14.12 -16.74 -5.25
N PRO A 19 -15.42 -16.68 -4.92
CA PRO A 19 -16.30 -15.64 -5.45
C PRO A 19 -15.84 -14.24 -5.06
N VAL A 20 -16.07 -13.26 -5.94
CA VAL A 20 -15.78 -11.86 -5.65
C VAL A 20 -16.55 -11.42 -4.39
N GLY A 21 -15.82 -10.84 -3.44
CA GLY A 21 -16.37 -10.37 -2.15
C GLY A 21 -16.30 -11.37 -1.01
N GLN A 22 -15.84 -12.61 -1.25
CA GLN A 22 -15.60 -13.59 -0.19
C GLN A 22 -14.24 -13.39 0.48
N ILE A 23 -14.17 -13.68 1.78
CA ILE A 23 -12.94 -13.65 2.56
C ILE A 23 -12.40 -15.07 2.65
N VAL A 24 -11.14 -15.27 2.26
CA VAL A 24 -10.42 -16.54 2.45
C VAL A 24 -9.31 -16.34 3.47
N THR A 25 -9.12 -17.34 4.34
CA THR A 25 -7.98 -17.35 5.26
C THR A 25 -6.86 -18.17 4.63
N ILE A 26 -5.72 -17.53 4.37
CA ILE A 26 -4.54 -18.20 3.82
C ILE A 26 -3.60 -18.54 4.97
N LYS A 27 -3.22 -19.81 5.08
CA LYS A 27 -2.26 -20.26 6.10
C LYS A 27 -0.88 -19.65 5.80
N PRO A 28 -0.21 -19.02 6.78
CA PRO A 28 1.15 -18.52 6.59
C PRO A 28 2.09 -19.63 6.10
N LEU A 29 2.97 -19.29 5.16
CA LEU A 29 3.98 -20.20 4.56
C LEU A 29 3.39 -21.38 3.77
N SER A 30 2.10 -21.38 3.41
CA SER A 30 1.57 -22.32 2.43
C SER A 30 1.99 -21.96 1.01
N GLU A 31 1.76 -22.88 0.08
CA GLU A 31 1.96 -22.62 -1.35
C GLU A 31 1.05 -21.48 -1.85
N ASP A 32 -0.23 -21.49 -1.45
CA ASP A 32 -1.19 -20.40 -1.72
C ASP A 32 -0.71 -19.06 -1.17
N PHE A 33 -0.06 -19.06 -0.01
CA PHE A 33 0.53 -17.85 0.58
C PHE A 33 1.61 -17.27 -0.32
N CYS A 34 2.51 -18.10 -0.84
CA CYS A 34 3.57 -17.66 -1.74
C CYS A 34 2.99 -17.05 -3.03
N TYR A 35 1.94 -17.66 -3.59
CA TYR A 35 1.30 -17.18 -4.81
C TYR A 35 0.56 -15.85 -4.62
N VAL A 36 -0.28 -15.76 -3.59
CA VAL A 36 -1.00 -14.53 -3.28
C VAL A 36 -0.04 -13.41 -2.90
N LEU A 37 1.01 -13.71 -2.13
CA LEU A 37 2.06 -12.74 -1.83
C LEU A 37 2.77 -12.26 -3.10
N GLY A 38 3.17 -13.18 -3.99
CA GLY A 38 3.81 -12.83 -5.27
C GLY A 38 2.93 -11.95 -6.15
N TYR A 39 1.65 -12.27 -6.26
CA TYR A 39 0.66 -11.48 -6.98
C TYR A 39 0.53 -10.06 -6.42
N LEU A 40 0.32 -9.94 -5.11
CA LEU A 40 0.16 -8.64 -4.44
C LEU A 40 1.44 -7.80 -4.55
N LEU A 41 2.62 -8.41 -4.44
CA LEU A 41 3.89 -7.72 -4.64
C LEU A 41 4.07 -7.25 -6.09
N THR A 42 3.66 -8.05 -7.06
CA THR A 42 3.70 -7.70 -8.49
C THR A 42 2.79 -6.51 -8.78
N TRP A 43 1.53 -6.55 -8.33
CA TRP A 43 0.61 -5.44 -8.47
C TRP A 43 1.09 -4.19 -7.74
N LYS A 44 1.64 -4.34 -6.53
CA LYS A 44 2.24 -3.23 -5.80
C LYS A 44 3.38 -2.60 -6.61
N LEU A 45 4.22 -3.40 -7.26
CA LEU A 45 5.33 -2.94 -8.09
C LEU A 45 4.83 -2.20 -9.33
N ILE A 46 3.82 -2.72 -10.02
CA ILE A 46 3.16 -2.06 -11.18
C ILE A 46 2.52 -0.74 -10.78
N LEU A 47 1.75 -0.70 -9.68
CA LEU A 47 1.11 0.51 -9.20
C LEU A 47 2.14 1.56 -8.73
N THR A 48 3.26 1.10 -8.14
CA THR A 48 4.38 1.98 -7.79
C THR A 48 5.05 2.53 -9.04
N PHE A 49 5.24 1.70 -10.08
CA PHE A 49 5.77 2.10 -11.39
C PHE A 49 4.93 3.23 -12.02
N PHE A 50 3.61 3.06 -12.12
CA PHE A 50 2.73 4.09 -12.68
C PHE A 50 2.70 5.36 -11.82
N LYS A 51 2.71 5.23 -10.49
CA LYS A 51 2.72 6.38 -9.58
C LYS A 51 4.01 7.20 -9.66
N ALA A 52 5.16 6.55 -9.77
CA ALA A 52 6.46 7.21 -9.93
C ALA A 52 6.61 7.87 -11.31
N ALA A 53 6.16 7.19 -12.38
CA ALA A 53 6.17 7.75 -13.74
C ALA A 53 5.29 9.00 -13.88
N SER A 54 4.24 9.11 -13.06
CA SER A 54 3.30 10.24 -13.08
C SER A 54 3.85 11.50 -12.41
N SER A 55 4.88 11.39 -11.57
CA SER A 55 5.45 12.50 -10.81
C SER A 55 6.88 12.79 -11.26
N GLN A 56 7.00 13.52 -12.38
CA GLN A 56 8.17 14.33 -12.73
C GLN A 56 9.55 13.67 -12.59
N ASN A 57 10.08 13.17 -13.71
CA ASN A 57 11.52 12.98 -13.94
C ASN A 57 12.31 12.08 -12.97
N GLY A 58 11.66 11.28 -12.12
CA GLY A 58 12.32 10.27 -11.31
C GLY A 58 12.65 9.01 -12.12
N SER A 59 13.80 8.38 -11.84
CA SER A 59 14.18 7.14 -12.54
C SER A 59 13.42 5.92 -11.98
N ILE A 60 13.20 4.89 -12.80
CA ILE A 60 12.62 3.61 -12.36
C ILE A 60 13.36 3.04 -11.14
N MET A 61 14.68 3.27 -11.08
CA MET A 61 15.54 2.84 -9.98
C MET A 61 15.17 3.52 -8.65
N GLU A 62 14.78 4.79 -8.68
CA GLU A 62 14.33 5.51 -7.47
C GLU A 62 12.99 4.96 -6.97
N GLY A 63 12.08 4.65 -7.88
CA GLY A 63 10.82 3.99 -7.56
C GLY A 63 11.02 2.62 -6.90
N LEU A 64 11.92 1.79 -7.45
CA LEU A 64 12.28 0.49 -6.88
C LEU A 64 12.96 0.61 -5.51
N ALA A 65 13.89 1.55 -5.36
CA ALA A 65 14.56 1.80 -4.09
C ALA A 65 13.56 2.25 -3.00
N LEU A 66 12.63 3.14 -3.34
CA LEU A 66 11.57 3.57 -2.45
C LEU A 66 10.62 2.42 -2.09
N TRP A 67 10.26 1.56 -3.06
CA TRP A 67 9.44 0.38 -2.80
C TRP A 67 10.13 -0.57 -1.82
N LYS A 68 11.41 -0.88 -2.05
CA LYS A 68 12.19 -1.75 -1.16
C LYS A 68 12.20 -1.18 0.26
N ASN A 69 12.49 0.11 0.41
CA ASN A 69 12.51 0.77 1.71
C ASN A 69 11.14 0.73 2.42
N ASN A 70 10.04 0.84 1.67
CA ASN A 70 8.69 0.68 2.21
C ASN A 70 8.44 -0.74 2.73
N VAL A 71 8.87 -1.74 1.97
CA VAL A 71 8.74 -3.16 2.36
C VAL A 71 9.55 -3.41 3.63
N ASP A 72 10.83 -3.03 3.66
CA ASP A 72 11.71 -3.21 4.80
C ASP A 72 11.11 -2.55 6.06
N LYS A 73 10.67 -1.29 5.98
CA LYS A 73 10.04 -0.59 7.11
C LYS A 73 8.73 -1.21 7.58
N ARG A 74 7.96 -1.83 6.68
CA ARG A 74 6.75 -2.56 7.07
C ARG A 74 7.11 -3.82 7.86
N PHE A 75 8.16 -4.53 7.47
CA PHE A 75 8.68 -5.68 8.24
C PHE A 75 9.29 -5.26 9.58
N GLU A 76 9.82 -4.03 9.70
CA GLU A 76 10.20 -3.42 10.99
C GLU A 76 8.98 -3.03 11.88
N GLY A 77 7.74 -3.22 11.40
CA GLY A 77 6.52 -2.95 12.15
C GLY A 77 5.98 -1.52 12.03
N VAL A 78 6.50 -0.72 11.10
CA VAL A 78 5.94 0.62 10.84
C VAL A 78 4.61 0.49 10.08
N GLU A 79 3.55 1.04 10.66
CA GLU A 79 2.22 1.06 10.03
C GLU A 79 2.16 2.00 8.81
N ASP A 80 1.34 1.63 7.83
CA ASP A 80 1.08 2.44 6.65
C ASP A 80 0.30 3.71 6.99
N CYS A 81 0.53 4.79 6.23
CA CYS A 81 -0.38 5.93 6.21
C CYS A 81 -1.70 5.52 5.56
N MET A 82 -2.81 5.65 6.29
CA MET A 82 -4.13 5.19 5.82
C MET A 82 -4.79 6.08 4.75
N ILE A 83 -4.13 7.17 4.34
CA ILE A 83 -4.57 8.01 3.21
C ILE A 83 -3.90 7.57 1.90
N CYS A 84 -2.59 7.30 1.94
CA CYS A 84 -1.79 7.02 0.74
C CYS A 84 -1.31 5.57 0.63
N PHE A 85 -1.64 4.73 1.62
CA PHE A 85 -1.30 3.31 1.73
C PHE A 85 0.19 3.02 1.58
N SER A 86 1.02 3.85 2.20
CA SER A 86 2.48 3.76 2.12
C SER A 86 3.11 4.07 3.48
N VAL A 87 4.22 3.39 3.81
CA VAL A 87 5.03 3.68 5.01
C VAL A 87 5.85 4.94 4.78
N ILE A 88 6.56 5.02 3.66
CA ILE A 88 7.37 6.17 3.25
C ILE A 88 6.56 6.95 2.22
N HIS A 89 6.39 8.24 2.44
CA HIS A 89 5.64 9.11 1.53
C HIS A 89 6.38 9.26 0.19
N GLY A 90 5.65 9.15 -0.92
CA GLY A 90 6.24 9.07 -2.27
C GLY A 90 7.05 10.28 -2.73
N PHE A 91 6.80 11.46 -2.17
CA PHE A 91 7.44 12.71 -2.64
C PHE A 91 8.47 13.30 -1.69
N ASN A 92 8.31 13.08 -0.39
CA ASN A 92 9.13 13.73 0.63
C ASN A 92 9.75 12.74 1.61
N TYR A 93 9.61 11.44 1.32
CA TYR A 93 10.23 10.34 2.06
C TYR A 93 9.91 10.31 3.57
N SER A 94 8.85 11.00 4.00
CA SER A 94 8.47 11.07 5.41
C SER A 94 7.72 9.81 5.87
N LEU A 95 7.81 9.52 7.17
CA LEU A 95 7.05 8.45 7.83
C LEU A 95 5.72 8.98 8.41
N PRO A 96 4.68 8.14 8.59
CA PRO A 96 3.44 8.54 9.21
C PRO A 96 3.63 8.72 10.71
N LYS A 97 3.84 9.96 11.14
CA LYS A 97 4.08 10.30 12.55
C LYS A 97 2.87 10.93 13.24
N LYS A 98 1.87 11.40 12.49
CA LYS A 98 0.69 12.07 13.05
C LYS A 98 -0.37 11.05 13.41
N ALA A 99 -0.48 10.70 14.69
CA ALA A 99 -1.49 9.76 15.19
C ALA A 99 -2.79 10.49 15.55
N CYS A 100 -3.92 9.94 15.17
CA CYS A 100 -5.22 10.38 15.68
C CYS A 100 -5.31 10.09 17.20
N ARG A 101 -5.82 11.05 17.98
CA ARG A 101 -5.97 10.89 19.44
C ARG A 101 -7.00 9.80 19.81
N THR A 102 -8.02 9.62 18.98
CA THR A 102 -9.09 8.63 19.18
C THR A 102 -8.69 7.24 18.66
N CYS A 103 -8.53 7.07 17.35
CA CYS A 103 -8.31 5.73 16.75
C CYS A 103 -6.83 5.29 16.68
N LYS A 104 -5.89 6.14 17.12
CA LYS A 104 -4.43 5.90 17.14
C LYS A 104 -3.76 5.68 15.78
N LYS A 105 -4.52 5.63 14.68
CA LYS A 105 -3.95 5.47 13.33
C LYS A 105 -3.10 6.66 12.91
N LYS A 106 -2.00 6.35 12.22
CA LYS A 106 -0.95 7.30 11.85
C LYS A 106 -1.06 7.75 10.39
N PHE A 107 -0.70 9.01 10.16
CA PHE A 107 -0.75 9.66 8.86
C PHE A 107 0.54 10.44 8.58
N HIS A 108 0.93 10.57 7.31
CA HIS A 108 1.91 11.55 6.89
C HIS A 108 1.34 12.96 7.09
N SER A 109 2.16 13.89 7.57
CA SER A 109 1.75 15.29 7.72
C SER A 109 1.22 15.88 6.41
N ALA A 110 1.88 15.57 5.28
CA ALA A 110 1.48 16.04 3.96
C ALA A 110 0.11 15.49 3.51
N CYS A 111 -0.14 14.19 3.71
CA CYS A 111 -1.43 13.57 3.39
C CYS A 111 -2.55 14.16 4.25
N LEU A 112 -2.30 14.32 5.55
CA LEU A 112 -3.28 14.84 6.48
C LEU A 112 -3.59 16.32 6.22
N TYR A 113 -2.58 17.12 5.91
CA TYR A 113 -2.77 18.52 5.50
C TYR A 113 -3.67 18.61 4.26
N LYS A 114 -3.35 17.83 3.21
CA LYS A 114 -4.18 17.76 1.99
C LYS A 114 -5.63 17.37 2.32
N TRP A 115 -5.82 16.39 3.20
CA TRP A 115 -7.15 15.96 3.64
C TRP A 115 -7.93 17.09 4.34
N PHE A 116 -7.31 17.81 5.28
CA PHE A 116 -7.96 18.91 5.98
C PHE A 116 -8.31 20.06 5.04
N THR A 117 -7.42 20.40 4.12
CA THR A 117 -7.67 21.44 3.12
C THR A 117 -8.83 21.03 2.19
N SER A 118 -8.85 19.80 1.70
CA SER A 118 -9.91 19.34 0.79
C SER A 118 -11.28 19.14 1.46
N SER A 119 -11.31 18.75 2.74
CA SER A 119 -12.56 18.53 3.48
C SER A 119 -13.08 19.78 4.21
N ASN A 120 -12.27 20.84 4.27
CA ASN A 120 -12.51 22.04 5.07
C ASN A 120 -12.79 21.73 6.56
N LYS A 121 -12.24 20.63 7.08
CA LYS A 121 -12.45 20.14 8.45
C LYS A 121 -11.19 19.48 8.98
N SER A 122 -10.87 19.70 10.25
CA SER A 122 -9.74 19.04 10.93
C SER A 122 -10.16 17.72 11.56
N THR A 123 -10.77 16.82 10.79
CA THR A 123 -11.30 15.53 11.28
C THR A 123 -10.50 14.34 10.76
N CYS A 124 -10.39 13.30 11.59
CA CYS A 124 -9.70 12.07 11.20
C CYS A 124 -10.34 11.41 9.98
N PRO A 125 -9.57 11.02 8.94
CA PRO A 125 -10.11 10.33 7.77
C PRO A 125 -10.84 9.00 8.08
N LEU A 126 -10.54 8.38 9.23
CA LEU A 126 -11.07 7.07 9.59
C LEU A 126 -12.23 7.17 10.59
N CYS A 127 -12.01 7.77 11.76
CA CYS A 127 -13.03 7.84 12.82
C CYS A 127 -13.85 9.13 12.81
N ARG A 128 -13.54 10.10 11.94
CA ARG A 128 -14.26 11.38 11.78
C ARG A 128 -14.29 12.31 13.01
N GLU A 129 -13.70 11.90 14.13
CA GLU A 129 -13.46 12.77 15.28
C GLU A 129 -12.49 13.91 14.97
N THR A 130 -12.56 14.99 15.75
CA THR A 130 -11.58 16.09 15.71
C THR A 130 -10.17 15.53 15.90
N PHE A 131 -9.26 15.88 14.99
CA PHE A 131 -7.92 15.29 14.98
C PHE A 131 -7.02 15.85 16.08
N PHE A 132 -7.25 17.11 16.45
CA PHE A 132 -6.57 17.83 17.53
C PHE A 132 -7.36 17.73 18.82
#